data_AF-A0A2V8W4E2-F1
#
_entry.id   AF-A0A2V8W4E2-F1
#
_cell.length_a   1.000
_cell.length_b   1.000
_cell.length_c   1.000
_cell.angle_alpha   90.00
_cell.angle_beta   90.00
_cell.angle_gamma   90.00
#
_symmetry.space_group_name_H-M   'P 1'
#
loop_
_entity.id
_entity.type
_entity.pdbx_description
1 polymer ?
#
loop_
_entity_poly.entity_id
_entity_poly.type
_entity_poly.pdbx_seq_one_letter_code
_entity_poly.pdbx_strand_id
1 'polypeptide(L)' 'MTRDQEKTVLDLVTNPPPGSELAKAKEFGVDLTLFLSTLRRTPTERARSLSEGAHIFQIAK' A
#
# COMPACT_ATOMS: atom_id res chain seq x y z
N MET A 1 -7.64 -10.55 -5.44
CA MET A 1 -7.56 -10.84 -3.99
C MET A 1 -8.98 -10.94 -3.47
N THR A 2 -9.32 -11.98 -2.71
CA THR A 2 -10.63 -12.06 -2.06
C THR A 2 -10.69 -11.12 -0.85
N ARG A 3 -11.90 -10.81 -0.36
CA ARG A 3 -12.06 -9.97 0.85
C ARG A 3 -11.40 -10.58 2.08
N ASP A 4 -11.41 -11.91 2.22
CA ASP A 4 -10.79 -12.58 3.36
C ASP A 4 -9.26 -12.52 3.30
N GLN A 5 -8.69 -12.70 2.10
CA GLN A 5 -7.25 -12.51 1.89
C GLN A 5 -6.84 -11.07 2.20
N GLU A 6 -7.65 -10.11 1.80
CA GLU A 6 -7.41 -8.69 2.06
C GLU A 6 -7.36 -8.38 3.55
N LYS A 7 -8.33 -8.89 4.32
CA LYS A 7 -8.38 -8.72 5.76
C LYS A 7 -7.16 -9.34 6.44
N THR A 8 -6.78 -10.56 6.06
CA THR A 8 -5.62 -11.25 6.63
C THR A 8 -4.32 -10.51 6.34
N VAL A 9 -4.12 -10.05 5.10
CA VAL A 9 -2.89 -9.34 4.73
C VAL A 9 -2.82 -7.96 5.40
N LEU A 10 -3.95 -7.26 5.52
CA LEU A 10 -3.99 -5.98 6.24
C LEU A 10 -3.62 -6.15 7.72
N ASP A 11 -4.11 -7.21 8.37
CA ASP A 11 -3.77 -7.51 9.76
C ASP A 11 -2.28 -7.83 9.93
N LEU A 12 -1.71 -8.66 9.04
CA LEU A 12 -0.27 -8.97 9.03
C LEU A 12 0.62 -7.74 8.83
N VAL A 13 0.22 -6.80 7.97
CA VAL A 13 1.00 -5.57 7.73
C VAL A 13 0.88 -4.58 8.89
N THR A 14 -0.30 -4.49 9.50
CA THR A 14 -0.55 -3.57 10.62
C THR A 14 0.13 -4.09 11.90
N ASN A 15 0.01 -5.39 12.14
CA ASN A 15 0.47 -6.13 13.31
C ASN A 15 1.47 -7.23 12.87
N PRO A 16 2.66 -6.87 12.38
CA PRO A 16 3.60 -7.84 11.87
C PRO A 16 4.11 -8.76 12.98
N PRO A 17 4.22 -10.08 12.74
CA PRO A 17 4.85 -11.00 13.68
C PRO A 17 6.26 -10.52 14.05
N PRO A 18 6.65 -10.53 15.35
CA PRO A 18 7.98 -10.10 15.77
C PRO A 18 9.09 -10.87 15.03
N GLY A 19 10.12 -10.15 14.60
CA GLY A 19 11.27 -10.71 13.88
C GLY A 19 11.02 -11.08 12.40
N SER A 20 9.81 -10.91 11.89
CA SER A 20 9.50 -11.11 10.48
C SER A 20 10.06 -10.01 9.58
N GLU A 21 10.15 -10.27 8.27
CA GLU A 21 10.51 -9.24 7.28
C GLU A 21 9.47 -8.10 7.23
N LEU A 22 8.21 -8.36 7.57
CA LEU A 22 7.19 -7.32 7.69
C LEU A 22 7.49 -6.38 8.87
N ALA A 23 7.96 -6.94 9.99
CA ALA A 23 8.37 -6.14 11.15
C ALA A 23 9.59 -5.27 10.78
N LYS A 24 10.58 -5.82 10.09
CA LYS A 24 11.74 -5.07 9.59
C LYS A 24 11.32 -3.97 8.61
N ALA A 25 10.43 -4.26 7.66
CA ALA A 25 9.93 -3.27 6.71
C ALA A 25 9.32 -2.05 7.43
N LYS A 26 8.56 -2.30 8.51
CA LYS A 26 8.00 -1.24 9.37
C LYS A 26 9.08 -0.44 10.08
N GLU A 27 10.13 -1.08 10.60
CA GLU A 27 11.30 -0.41 11.20
C GLU A 27 12.06 0.48 10.21
N PHE A 28 12.18 0.04 8.95
CA PHE A 28 12.79 0.82 7.88
C PHE A 28 11.87 1.90 7.28
N GLY A 29 10.64 2.05 7.76
CA GLY A 29 9.68 3.03 7.25
C GLY A 29 9.11 2.69 5.87
N VAL A 30 9.16 1.42 5.46
CA VAL A 30 8.57 0.96 4.19
C VAL A 30 7.05 0.84 4.38
N ASP A 31 6.29 1.71 3.72
CA ASP A 31 4.83 1.68 3.75
C ASP A 31 4.26 0.56 2.86
N LEU A 32 4.02 -0.59 3.46
CA LEU A 32 3.37 -1.72 2.79
C LEU A 32 1.85 -1.52 2.62
N THR A 33 1.21 -0.59 3.33
CA THR A 33 -0.23 -0.33 3.17
C THR A 33 -0.54 0.32 1.82
N LEU A 34 0.36 1.19 1.34
CA LEU A 34 0.30 1.74 -0.02
C LEU A 34 0.41 0.64 -1.08
N PHE A 35 1.31 -0.34 -0.87
CA PHE A 35 1.44 -1.48 -1.75
C PHE A 35 0.14 -2.30 -1.82
N LEU A 36 -0.48 -2.60 -0.67
CA LEU A 36 -1.78 -3.28 -0.63
C LEU A 36 -2.88 -2.49 -1.35
N SER A 37 -2.91 -1.16 -1.17
CA SER A 37 -3.88 -0.30 -1.88
C SER A 37 -3.73 -0.42 -3.41
N THR A 38 -2.51 -0.60 -3.90
CA THR A 38 -2.20 -0.76 -5.33
C THR A 38 -2.65 -2.12 -5.86
N LEU A 39 -2.55 -3.17 -5.05
CA LEU A 39 -3.04 -4.51 -5.42
C LEU A 39 -4.57 -4.60 -5.50
N ARG A 40 -5.29 -3.70 -4.81
CA ARG A 40 -6.77 -3.63 -4.87
C ARG A 40 -7.27 -2.95 -6.15
N ARG A 41 -6.44 -2.12 -6.78
CA ARG A 41 -6.81 -1.33 -7.95
C ARG A 41 -6.64 -2.12 -9.24
N THR A 42 -7.59 -1.98 -10.14
CA THR A 42 -7.45 -2.35 -11.55
C THR A 42 -6.33 -1.53 -12.21
N PRO A 43 -5.78 -1.99 -13.35
CA PRO A 43 -4.80 -1.21 -14.11
C PRO A 43 -5.24 0.25 -14.39
N THR A 44 -6.50 0.45 -14.75
CA THR A 44 -7.06 1.79 -15.03
C THR A 44 -7.13 2.67 -13.79
N GLU A 45 -7.54 2.13 -12.65
CA GLU A 45 -7.56 2.88 -11.38
C GLU A 45 -6.16 3.26 -10.91
N ARG A 46 -5.16 2.40 -11.14
CA ARG A 46 -3.75 2.72 -10.85
C ARG A 46 -3.27 3.89 -11.71
N ALA A 47 -3.56 3.86 -13.01
CA ALA A 47 -3.20 4.95 -13.92
C ALA A 47 -3.88 6.28 -13.51
N ARG A 48 -5.14 6.22 -13.10
CA ARG A 48 -5.87 7.39 -12.58
C ARG A 48 -5.22 7.96 -11.31
N SER A 49 -4.98 7.14 -10.28
CA SER A 49 -4.34 7.61 -9.04
C SER A 49 -2.95 8.20 -9.29
N LEU A 50 -2.18 7.64 -10.23
CA LEU A 50 -0.88 8.21 -10.60
C LEU A 50 -1.04 9.60 -11.25
N SER A 51 -2.00 9.75 -12.17
CA SER A 51 -2.29 11.03 -12.81
C SER A 51 -2.76 12.09 -11.81
N GLU A 52 -3.63 11.72 -10.88
CA GLU A 52 -4.12 12.61 -9.81
C GLU A 52 -2.98 13.03 -8.88
N GLY A 53 -2.14 12.08 -8.46
CA GLY A 53 -0.96 12.37 -7.65
C GLY A 53 0.03 13.30 -8.33
N ALA A 54 0.31 13.10 -9.63
CA ALA A 54 1.18 13.97 -10.40
C ALA A 54 0.66 15.43 -10.46
N HIS A 55 -0.66 15.61 -10.55
CA HIS A 55 -1.28 16.94 -10.58
C HIS A 55 -1.09 17.71 -9.27
N ILE A 56 -1.09 17.04 -8.11
CA ILE A 56 -0.85 17.68 -6.80
C ILE A 56 0.53 18.36 -6.78
N PHE A 57 1.56 17.69 -7.28
CA PHE A 57 2.93 18.22 -7.32
C PHE A 57 3.14 19.32 -8.37
N GLN A 58 2.22 19.46 -9.33
CA GLN A 58 2.24 20.57 -10.30
C GLN A 58 1.61 21.85 -9.75
N ILE A 59 0.57 21.73 -8.90
CA ILE A 59 -0.07 22.89 -8.25
C ILE A 59 0.79 23.43 -7.11
N ALA A 60 1.56 22.57 -6.43
CA ALA A 60 2.42 22.95 -5.31
C ALA A 60 3.71 23.71 -5.71
N LYS A 61 3.80 24.23 -6.95
CA LYS A 61 4.92 25.01 -7.46
C LYS A 61 4.64 26.50 -7.43
#